data_AF-A0AAJ4R6H1-F1
#
_entry.id   AF-A0AAJ4R6H1-F1
#
_cell.length_a   1.000
_cell.length_b   1.000
_cell.length_c   1.000
_cell.angle_alpha   90.00
_cell.angle_beta   90.00
_cell.angle_gamma   90.00
#
_symmetry.space_group_name_H-M   'P 1'
#
loop_
_entity.id
_entity.type
_entity.pdbx_description
1 polymer ?
#
loop_
_entity_poly.entity_id
_entity_poly.type
_entity_poly.pdbx_seq_one_letter_code
_entity_poly.pdbx_strand_id
1 'polypeptide(L)'
;MEFCDECGNLLPPGEREGTCDSCGASFERETDLSAPETTDTGNSESTDQNTHETRLEHLPTTESGNVKKSDAMEWINGLERPSSAELQQAVVEKPSDFSGSTFPTDISTIRLTGDPQFIETVAGLFSWIVNMEDYSRRVEINLQKTEDRDTGETTENYALYLSVAERS
;
A
#
# COMPACT_ATOMS: atom_id res chain seq x y z
N MET A 1 10.35 -5.02 18.01
CA MET A 1 11.04 -4.93 16.71
C MET A 1 10.42 -3.75 16.01
N GLU A 2 11.24 -2.85 15.49
CA GLU A 2 10.77 -1.60 14.87
C GLU A 2 11.27 -1.54 13.43
N PHE A 3 10.47 -0.93 12.56
CA PHE A 3 10.73 -0.84 11.13
C PHE A 3 10.94 0.62 10.74
N CYS A 4 11.69 0.84 9.67
CA CYS A 4 11.93 2.17 9.13
C CYS A 4 10.65 2.70 8.48
N ASP A 5 10.15 3.85 8.92
CA ASP A 5 8.93 4.46 8.36
C ASP A 5 9.08 4.76 6.86
N GLU A 6 10.30 5.09 6.42
CA GLU A 6 10.56 5.46 5.02
C GLU A 6 10.63 4.27 4.06
N CYS A 7 11.04 3.08 4.51
CA CYS A 7 11.25 1.94 3.58
C CYS A 7 10.74 0.57 4.05
N GLY A 8 10.23 0.48 5.28
CA GLY A 8 9.69 -0.74 5.87
C GLY A 8 10.74 -1.75 6.36
N ASN A 9 12.05 -1.49 6.20
CA ASN A 9 13.08 -2.43 6.62
C ASN A 9 13.28 -2.46 8.14
N LEU A 10 13.65 -3.62 8.68
CA LEU A 10 13.88 -3.81 10.11
C LEU A 10 15.04 -2.93 10.58
N LEU A 11 14.81 -2.14 11.63
CA LEU A 11 15.84 -1.28 12.21
C LEU A 11 16.75 -2.05 13.17
N PRO A 12 18.04 -1.66 13.32
CA PRO A 12 18.97 -2.29 14.25
C PRO A 12 18.42 -2.32 15.69
N PRO A 13 18.40 -3.49 16.37
CA PRO A 13 17.83 -3.60 17.70
C PRO A 13 18.64 -2.83 18.74
N GLY A 14 17.95 -2.14 19.66
CA GLY A 14 18.56 -1.49 20.83
C GLY A 14 19.09 -0.07 20.60
N GLU A 15 19.00 0.46 19.38
CA GLU A 15 19.75 1.66 19.00
C GLU A 15 19.14 3.05 19.27
N ARG A 16 17.95 3.31 19.83
CA ARG A 16 17.39 4.70 20.03
C ARG A 16 17.36 5.70 18.84
N GLU A 17 18.45 6.03 18.18
CA GLU A 17 18.52 6.90 17.00
C GLU A 17 19.56 6.34 16.03
N GLY A 18 19.38 6.54 14.74
CA GLY A 18 20.32 6.03 13.75
C GLY A 18 19.85 6.24 12.33
N THR A 19 20.51 5.56 11.39
CA THR A 19 20.13 5.57 9.97
C THR A 19 19.73 4.17 9.54
N CYS A 20 18.66 4.04 8.77
CA CYS A 20 18.26 2.77 8.19
C CYS A 20 19.31 2.29 7.18
N ASP A 21 19.87 1.10 7.39
CA ASP A 21 20.88 0.50 6.51
C ASP A 21 20.40 0.33 5.06
N SER A 22 19.08 0.26 4.85
CA SER A 22 18.50 0.03 3.53
C SER A 22 18.25 1.29 2.72
N CYS A 23 17.85 2.39 3.35
CA CYS A 23 17.43 3.60 2.62
C CYS A 23 18.15 4.88 3.08
N GLY A 24 18.95 4.80 4.14
CA GLY A 24 19.68 5.94 4.71
C GLY A 24 18.82 6.93 5.50
N ALA A 25 17.51 6.68 5.64
CA ALA A 25 16.63 7.53 6.43
C ALA A 25 17.04 7.53 7.90
N SER A 26 17.08 8.71 8.52
CA SER A 26 17.25 8.84 9.96
C SER A 26 15.99 8.37 10.69
N PHE A 27 16.16 7.65 11.80
CA PHE A 27 15.09 7.25 12.69
C PHE A 27 15.41 7.67 14.12
N GLU A 28 14.38 7.94 14.92
CA GLU A 28 14.45 8.17 16.36
C GLU A 28 13.35 7.36 17.05
N ARG A 29 13.66 6.73 18.19
CA ARG A 29 12.74 5.92 18.99
C ARG A 29 12.32 6.70 20.21
N GLU A 30 11.02 6.89 20.39
CA GLU A 30 10.50 7.49 21.62
C GLU A 30 10.68 6.52 22.80
N THR A 31 11.29 7.00 23.88
CA THR A 31 11.34 6.24 25.14
C THR A 31 10.06 6.45 25.91
N ASP A 32 9.17 5.46 25.93
CA ASP A 32 8.13 5.37 26.95
C ASP A 32 8.76 5.08 28.32
N LEU A 33 9.28 6.12 28.96
CA LEU A 33 9.48 6.16 30.41
C LEU A 33 8.20 6.66 31.06
N SER A 34 7.16 5.83 31.03
CA SER A 34 6.02 5.94 31.93
C SER A 34 5.40 4.55 32.09
N ALA A 35 5.74 3.90 33.20
CA ALA A 35 5.04 2.71 33.65
C ALA A 35 3.54 3.02 33.78
N PRO A 36 2.63 2.23 33.21
CA PRO A 36 1.24 2.30 33.62
C PRO A 36 1.11 1.61 34.98
N GLU A 37 0.69 2.38 35.99
CA GLU A 37 0.17 1.82 37.23
C GLU A 37 -0.99 0.87 36.89
N THR A 38 -0.88 -0.35 37.38
CA THR A 38 -1.93 -1.37 37.31
C THR A 38 -3.21 -0.87 37.97
N THR A 39 -4.26 -0.68 37.18
CA THR A 39 -5.63 -0.84 37.67
C THR A 39 -6.30 -1.96 36.87
N ASP A 40 -6.44 -3.07 37.57
CA ASP A 40 -7.23 -4.23 37.25
C ASP A 40 -8.71 -3.83 37.13
N THR A 41 -9.31 -3.96 35.95
CA THR A 41 -10.75 -4.23 35.84
C THR A 41 -11.00 -4.96 34.53
N GLY A 42 -11.37 -6.22 34.67
CA GLY A 42 -11.48 -7.17 33.56
C GLY A 42 -12.54 -6.82 32.52
N ASN A 43 -12.26 -7.26 31.31
CA ASN A 43 -13.13 -8.19 30.61
C ASN A 43 -12.26 -8.99 29.63
N SER A 44 -12.17 -10.30 29.85
CA SER A 44 -11.78 -11.24 28.81
C SER A 44 -12.91 -11.29 27.80
N GLU A 45 -12.80 -10.49 26.74
CA GLU A 45 -13.49 -10.79 25.50
C GLU A 45 -12.53 -11.53 24.58
N SER A 46 -12.98 -12.72 24.24
CA SER A 46 -12.47 -13.58 23.19
C SER A 46 -12.02 -12.77 21.99
N THR A 47 -10.81 -13.06 21.51
CA THR A 47 -10.26 -12.61 20.24
C THR A 47 -11.18 -13.03 19.10
N ASP A 48 -12.21 -12.23 18.84
CA ASP A 48 -12.96 -12.27 17.61
C ASP A 48 -12.06 -11.76 16.49
N GLN A 49 -12.11 -12.47 15.38
CA GLN A 49 -11.33 -12.22 14.18
C GLN A 49 -11.61 -10.79 13.70
N ASN A 50 -10.60 -9.94 13.84
CA ASN A 50 -10.66 -8.51 13.60
C ASN A 50 -10.81 -8.24 12.09
N THR A 51 -12.05 -8.24 11.59
CA THR A 51 -12.41 -7.58 10.33
C THR A 51 -12.12 -6.09 10.50
N HIS A 52 -10.98 -5.64 10.01
CA HIS A 52 -10.64 -4.22 9.94
C HIS A 52 -11.55 -3.56 8.89
N GLU A 53 -12.79 -3.23 9.28
CA GLU A 53 -13.70 -2.47 8.43
C GLU A 53 -13.11 -1.09 8.12
N THR A 54 -13.12 -0.72 6.85
CA THR A 54 -12.53 0.55 6.39
C THR A 54 -13.61 1.63 6.29
N ARG A 55 -13.22 2.90 6.49
CA ARG A 55 -14.11 4.05 6.24
C ARG A 55 -14.71 4.05 4.81
N LEU A 56 -14.02 3.41 3.86
CA LEU A 56 -14.45 3.32 2.46
C LEU A 56 -15.70 2.43 2.31
N GLU A 57 -15.81 1.35 3.09
CA GLU A 57 -16.94 0.40 3.04
C GLU A 57 -18.26 1.02 3.51
N HIS A 58 -18.19 2.10 4.29
CA HIS A 58 -19.35 2.81 4.80
C HIS A 58 -19.77 4.02 3.95
N LEU A 59 -19.07 4.32 2.85
CA LEU A 59 -19.46 5.42 1.97
C LEU A 59 -20.77 5.10 1.22
N PRO A 60 -21.70 6.07 1.10
CA PRO A 60 -22.91 5.85 0.31
C PRO A 60 -22.59 5.56 -1.16
N THR A 61 -23.16 4.48 -1.69
CA THR A 61 -23.00 4.08 -3.08
C THR A 61 -24.33 4.10 -3.84
N THR A 62 -24.26 4.26 -5.17
CA THR A 62 -25.39 4.00 -6.07
C THR A 62 -25.64 2.49 -6.19
N GLU A 63 -26.75 2.09 -6.81
CA GLU A 63 -27.02 0.68 -7.13
C GLU A 63 -25.92 0.01 -7.98
N SER A 64 -25.18 0.81 -8.75
CA SER A 64 -24.03 0.37 -9.55
C SER A 64 -22.70 0.40 -8.78
N GLY A 65 -22.72 0.70 -7.48
CA GLY A 65 -21.52 0.75 -6.62
C GLY A 65 -20.72 2.05 -6.67
N ASN A 66 -21.21 3.10 -7.33
CA ASN A 66 -20.45 4.35 -7.45
C ASN A 66 -20.60 5.21 -6.19
N VAL A 67 -19.47 5.67 -5.64
CA VAL A 67 -19.44 6.69 -4.58
C VAL A 67 -19.62 8.08 -5.19
N LYS A 68 -20.42 8.96 -4.57
CA LYS A 68 -20.58 10.33 -5.05
C LYS A 68 -19.28 11.12 -4.95
N LYS A 69 -19.04 12.02 -5.90
CA LYS A 69 -17.82 12.84 -5.94
C LYS A 69 -17.61 13.64 -4.64
N SER A 70 -18.66 14.20 -4.05
CA SER A 70 -18.58 14.93 -2.77
C SER A 70 -17.98 14.07 -1.67
N ASP A 71 -18.51 12.85 -1.54
CA ASP A 71 -18.20 11.93 -0.45
C ASP A 71 -16.79 11.36 -0.66
N ALA A 72 -16.40 11.08 -1.91
CA ALA A 72 -15.03 10.71 -2.26
C ALA A 72 -14.00 11.83 -2.00
N MET A 73 -14.36 13.10 -2.25
CA MET A 73 -13.49 14.24 -1.95
C MET A 73 -13.31 14.44 -0.44
N GLU A 74 -14.39 14.30 0.34
CA GLU A 74 -14.30 14.36 1.81
C GLU A 74 -13.46 13.21 2.36
N TRP A 75 -13.68 11.99 1.85
CA TRP A 75 -12.94 10.81 2.24
C TRP A 75 -11.43 10.98 2.02
N ILE A 76 -10.98 11.33 0.81
CA ILE A 76 -9.55 11.43 0.50
C ILE A 76 -8.87 12.59 1.23
N ASN A 77 -9.57 13.70 1.45
CA ASN A 77 -9.02 14.85 2.21
C ASN A 77 -8.81 14.53 3.70
N GLY A 78 -9.52 13.53 4.22
CA GLY A 78 -9.40 13.06 5.59
C GLY A 78 -8.46 11.86 5.75
N LEU A 79 -7.63 11.54 4.75
CA LEU A 79 -6.60 10.50 4.86
C LEU A 79 -5.24 11.14 5.17
N GLU A 80 -4.49 10.49 6.03
CA GLU A 80 -3.08 10.80 6.24
C GLU A 80 -2.23 10.17 5.14
N ARG A 81 -1.06 10.74 4.88
CA ARG A 81 -0.11 10.14 3.94
C ARG A 81 0.50 8.89 4.58
N PRO A 82 0.31 7.69 4.01
CA PRO A 82 0.86 6.48 4.59
C PRO A 82 2.38 6.43 4.42
N SER A 83 3.03 5.83 5.41
CA SER A 83 4.43 5.40 5.36
C SER A 83 4.62 4.24 4.37
N SER A 84 5.87 3.97 3.99
CA SER A 84 6.18 2.81 3.15
C SER A 84 5.87 1.48 3.84
N ALA A 85 5.97 1.43 5.17
CA ALA A 85 5.64 0.23 5.95
C ALA A 85 4.14 -0.06 5.93
N GLU A 86 3.30 0.96 6.12
CA GLU A 86 1.84 0.83 6.02
C GLU A 86 1.41 0.43 4.61
N LEU A 87 2.06 0.99 3.59
CA LEU A 87 1.81 0.63 2.20
C LEU A 87 2.12 -0.84 1.93
N GLN A 88 3.25 -1.36 2.42
CA GLN A 88 3.61 -2.78 2.28
C GLN A 88 2.62 -3.70 3.00
N GLN A 89 2.19 -3.34 4.22
CA GLN A 89 1.24 -4.14 5.00
C GLN A 89 -0.16 -4.18 4.39
N ALA A 90 -0.55 -3.13 3.66
CA ALA A 90 -1.85 -3.05 2.99
C ALA A 90 -1.92 -3.82 1.67
N VAL A 91 -0.80 -4.33 1.14
CA VAL A 91 -0.78 -5.10 -0.12
C VAL A 91 -1.37 -6.49 0.10
N VAL A 92 -2.40 -6.80 -0.67
CA VAL A 92 -2.89 -8.17 -0.84
C VAL A 92 -2.25 -8.76 -2.09
N GLU A 93 -1.39 -9.77 -1.87
CA GLU A 93 -0.62 -10.44 -2.91
C GLU A 93 -1.53 -11.25 -3.84
N LYS A 94 -1.15 -11.27 -5.12
CA LYS A 94 -1.80 -12.12 -6.13
C LYS A 94 -1.37 -13.57 -5.92
N PRO A 95 -2.31 -14.51 -5.71
CA PRO A 95 -1.97 -15.92 -5.54
C PRO A 95 -1.22 -16.49 -6.75
N SER A 96 -0.34 -17.45 -6.50
CA SER A 96 0.48 -18.09 -7.54
C SER A 96 -0.34 -18.77 -8.67
N ASP A 97 -1.52 -19.32 -8.34
CA ASP A 97 -2.43 -20.00 -9.28
C ASP A 97 -3.44 -19.04 -9.97
N PHE A 98 -3.25 -17.73 -9.86
CA PHE A 98 -4.24 -16.75 -10.33
C PHE A 98 -4.31 -16.66 -11.87
N SER A 99 -5.48 -16.97 -12.46
CA SER A 99 -5.72 -16.88 -13.92
C SER A 99 -7.08 -16.28 -14.31
N GLY A 100 -7.15 -14.97 -14.60
CA GLY A 100 -8.33 -14.29 -15.17
C GLY A 100 -8.56 -12.88 -14.61
N SER A 101 -9.41 -12.07 -15.26
CA SER A 101 -9.63 -10.65 -14.91
C SER A 101 -10.76 -10.39 -13.91
N THR A 102 -11.48 -11.43 -13.48
CA THR A 102 -12.70 -11.35 -12.67
C THR A 102 -12.72 -12.50 -11.68
N PHE A 103 -11.98 -12.36 -10.58
CA PHE A 103 -12.14 -13.22 -9.41
C PHE A 103 -12.68 -12.39 -8.25
N PRO A 104 -13.45 -13.02 -7.35
CA PRO A 104 -13.89 -12.43 -6.08
C PRO A 104 -12.74 -12.32 -5.05
N THR A 105 -11.49 -12.39 -5.50
CA THR A 105 -10.30 -12.36 -4.64
C THR A 105 -9.80 -10.94 -4.56
N ASP A 106 -9.71 -10.41 -3.36
CA ASP A 106 -9.09 -9.11 -3.11
C ASP A 106 -7.61 -9.21 -3.51
N ILE A 107 -7.21 -8.50 -4.55
CA ILE A 107 -5.80 -8.36 -4.95
C ILE A 107 -5.47 -6.88 -5.08
N SER A 108 -4.30 -6.50 -4.61
CA SER A 108 -3.83 -5.12 -4.71
C SER A 108 -3.11 -4.90 -6.04
N THR A 109 -3.61 -3.96 -6.84
CA THR A 109 -2.96 -3.52 -8.07
C THR A 109 -2.97 -2.00 -8.17
N ILE A 110 -1.85 -1.42 -8.59
CA ILE A 110 -1.73 0.01 -8.87
C ILE A 110 -1.72 0.19 -10.39
N ARG A 111 -2.58 1.09 -10.89
CA ARG A 111 -2.63 1.45 -12.30
C ARG A 111 -2.55 2.97 -12.45
N LEU A 112 -1.49 3.44 -13.10
CA LEU A 112 -1.30 4.84 -13.44
C LEU A 112 -1.37 5.01 -14.95
N THR A 113 -1.95 6.10 -15.42
CA THR A 113 -1.96 6.46 -16.84
C THR A 113 -1.85 7.97 -16.99
N GLY A 114 -0.97 8.44 -17.86
CA GLY A 114 -0.74 9.86 -18.07
C GLY A 114 0.47 10.12 -18.97
N ASP A 115 0.86 11.38 -19.08
CA ASP A 115 2.08 11.77 -19.81
C ASP A 115 3.36 11.31 -19.06
N PRO A 116 4.54 11.34 -19.72
CA PRO A 116 5.78 10.84 -19.12
C PRO A 116 6.16 11.55 -17.81
N GLN A 117 6.02 12.88 -17.73
CA GLN A 117 6.40 13.65 -16.54
C GLN A 117 5.51 13.29 -15.35
N PHE A 118 4.20 13.14 -15.60
CA PHE A 118 3.27 12.67 -14.58
C PHE A 118 3.63 11.26 -14.09
N ILE A 119 3.88 10.32 -15.00
CA ILE A 119 4.22 8.94 -14.63
C ILE A 119 5.51 8.88 -13.82
N GLU A 120 6.58 9.56 -14.24
CA GLU A 120 7.85 9.60 -13.48
C GLU A 120 7.65 10.15 -12.07
N THR A 121 6.89 11.24 -11.94
CA THR A 121 6.66 11.91 -10.65
C THR A 121 5.87 11.01 -9.69
N VAL A 122 4.76 10.43 -10.16
CA VAL A 122 3.85 9.65 -9.32
C VAL A 122 4.41 8.25 -9.05
N ALA A 123 5.12 7.64 -10.01
CA ALA A 123 5.77 6.34 -9.80
C ALA A 123 6.79 6.37 -8.65
N GLY A 124 7.45 7.51 -8.42
CA GLY A 124 8.36 7.69 -7.29
C GLY A 124 7.71 7.43 -5.92
N LEU A 125 6.41 7.73 -5.77
CA LEU A 125 5.64 7.47 -4.54
C LEU A 125 5.49 5.98 -4.25
N PHE A 126 5.66 5.13 -5.25
CA PHE A 126 5.50 3.68 -5.16
C PHE A 126 6.83 2.92 -5.17
N SER A 127 7.96 3.62 -5.02
CA SER A 127 9.30 3.00 -5.03
C SER A 127 9.48 1.90 -3.95
N TRP A 128 8.74 1.99 -2.84
CA TRP A 128 8.70 0.97 -1.79
C TRP A 128 8.31 -0.42 -2.31
N ILE A 129 7.55 -0.52 -3.40
CA ILE A 129 7.09 -1.81 -3.91
C ILE A 129 8.24 -2.70 -4.37
N VAL A 130 9.35 -2.09 -4.83
CA VAL A 130 10.55 -2.82 -5.25
C VAL A 130 11.17 -3.59 -4.09
N ASN A 131 10.99 -3.12 -2.84
CA ASN A 131 11.49 -3.79 -1.65
C ASN A 131 10.69 -5.05 -1.28
N MET A 132 9.53 -5.27 -1.90
CA MET A 132 8.73 -6.50 -1.70
C MET A 132 9.23 -7.69 -2.54
N GLU A 133 10.20 -7.48 -3.44
CA GLU A 133 10.80 -8.57 -4.22
C GLU A 133 11.68 -9.44 -3.30
N ASP A 134 11.33 -10.71 -3.14
CA ASP A 134 12.10 -11.67 -2.35
C ASP A 134 12.00 -13.10 -2.90
N TYR A 135 12.42 -14.11 -2.12
CA TYR A 135 12.35 -15.51 -2.54
C TYR A 135 10.93 -16.09 -2.61
N SER A 136 10.00 -15.52 -1.85
CA SER A 136 8.58 -15.89 -1.78
C SER A 136 7.66 -14.99 -2.61
N ARG A 137 8.11 -13.79 -3.00
CA ARG A 137 7.31 -12.76 -3.65
C ARG A 137 7.96 -12.28 -4.95
N ARG A 138 7.12 -11.96 -5.93
CA ARG A 138 7.51 -11.35 -7.19
C ARG A 138 6.76 -10.04 -7.38
N VAL A 139 7.50 -8.96 -7.56
CA VAL A 139 6.99 -7.68 -8.00
C VAL A 139 6.79 -7.75 -9.51
N GLU A 140 5.55 -7.51 -9.95
CA GLU A 140 5.17 -7.43 -11.35
C GLU A 140 5.11 -5.95 -11.77
N ILE A 141 5.97 -5.56 -12.72
CA ILE A 141 6.02 -4.19 -13.28
C ILE A 141 5.76 -4.27 -14.78
N ASN A 142 4.77 -3.53 -15.27
CA ASN A 142 4.53 -3.34 -16.70
C ASN A 142 4.39 -1.85 -17.00
N LEU A 143 5.37 -1.30 -17.75
CA LEU A 143 5.39 0.08 -18.23
C LEU A 143 5.32 0.06 -19.76
N GLN A 144 4.31 0.71 -20.33
CA GLN A 144 4.10 0.72 -21.79
C GLN A 144 3.49 2.05 -22.24
N LYS A 145 3.81 2.48 -23.47
CA LYS A 145 3.06 3.55 -24.11
C LYS A 145 1.63 3.08 -24.36
N THR A 146 0.65 3.97 -24.18
CA THR A 146 -0.75 3.64 -24.49
C THR A 146 -1.01 3.78 -25.98
N GLU A 147 -1.96 3.02 -26.48
CA GLU A 147 -2.44 3.12 -27.86
C GLU A 147 -3.82 3.76 -27.88
N ASP A 148 -4.07 4.58 -28.89
CA ASP A 148 -5.40 5.08 -29.17
C ASP A 148 -6.28 3.89 -29.61
N ARG A 149 -7.43 3.74 -28.96
CA ARG A 149 -8.30 2.57 -29.18
C ARG A 149 -8.93 2.56 -30.57
N ASP A 150 -9.14 3.73 -31.17
CA ASP A 150 -9.85 3.88 -32.43
C ASP A 150 -8.88 3.83 -33.62
N THR A 151 -7.64 4.29 -33.44
CA THR A 151 -6.62 4.32 -34.52
C THR A 151 -5.57 3.22 -34.40
N GLY A 152 -5.34 2.66 -33.21
CA GLY A 152 -4.25 1.73 -32.94
C GLY A 152 -2.87 2.39 -32.94
N GLU A 153 -2.79 3.71 -33.04
CA GLU A 153 -1.53 4.44 -33.00
C GLU A 153 -1.06 4.62 -31.57
N THR A 154 0.26 4.53 -31.37
CA THR A 154 0.87 4.80 -30.08
C THR A 154 0.70 6.29 -29.75
N THR A 155 0.15 6.56 -28.56
CA THR A 155 0.04 7.89 -27.98
C THR A 155 1.35 8.29 -27.28
N GLU A 156 1.47 9.56 -26.86
CA GLU A 156 2.58 10.00 -26.00
C GLU A 156 2.33 9.73 -24.50
N ASN A 157 1.21 9.11 -24.16
CA ASN A 157 0.91 8.71 -22.79
C ASN A 157 1.51 7.33 -22.49
N TYR A 158 1.74 7.09 -21.21
CA TYR A 158 2.21 5.83 -20.66
C TYR A 158 1.20 5.28 -19.66
N ALA A 159 1.15 3.95 -19.56
CA ALA A 159 0.48 3.23 -18.50
C ALA A 159 1.50 2.42 -17.70
N LEU A 160 1.44 2.56 -16.38
CA LEU A 160 2.25 1.80 -15.42
C LEU A 160 1.32 0.93 -14.59
N TYR A 161 1.61 -0.37 -14.57
CA TYR A 161 0.94 -1.38 -13.76
C TYR A 161 1.94 -1.94 -12.76
N LEU A 162 1.55 -1.95 -11.49
CA LEU A 162 2.34 -2.54 -10.41
C LEU A 162 1.47 -3.50 -9.59
N SER A 163 2.00 -4.68 -9.30
CA SER A 163 1.40 -5.65 -8.38
C SER A 163 2.46 -6.53 -7.73
N VAL A 164 2.09 -7.23 -6.67
CA VAL A 164 2.94 -8.24 -6.03
C VAL A 164 2.22 -9.58 -6.11
N ALA A 165 2.96 -10.63 -6.47
CA ALA A 165 2.45 -11.99 -6.60
C ALA A 165 3.29 -12.96 -5.78
N GLU A 166 2.66 -14.03 -5.28
CA GLU A 166 3.38 -15.15 -4.70
C GLU A 166 4.25 -15.83 -5.77
N ARG A 167 5.46 -16.25 -5.40
CA ARG A 167 6.31 -17.09 -6.26
C ARG A 167 5.86 -18.55 -6.16
N SER A 168 5.57 -19.13 -7.33
CA SER A 168 5.35 -20.58 -7.53
C SER A 168 6.64 -21.38 -7.48
#